data_AF-A0A6J4TS70-F1
#
_entry.id   AF-A0A6J4TS70-F1
#
_cell.length_a   1.000
_cell.length_b   1.000
_cell.length_c   1.000
_cell.angle_alpha   90.00
_cell.angle_beta   90.00
_cell.angle_gamma   90.00
#
_symmetry.space_group_name_H-M   'P 1'
#
loop_
_entity.id
_entity.type
_entity.pdbx_description
1 polymer ?
#
loop_
_entity_poly.entity_id
_entity_poly.type
_entity_poly.pdbx_seq_one_letter_code
_entity_poly.pdbx_strand_id
1 'polypeptide(L)'
;MHLAFIQGIGPLELTIVLVIVLLIFGPKRLPALARSLGGGMREFKDSITSKHDDDDKPASDDAQAQNALGRPEQATVAEERVEGDVVRERR
;
A
#
# COMPACT_ATOMS: atom_id res chain seq x y z
N MET A 1 -38.05 25.72 -4.38
CA MET A 1 -36.72 25.07 -4.31
C MET A 1 -36.53 24.42 -2.94
N HIS A 2 -37.34 23.42 -2.56
CA HIS A 2 -37.16 22.72 -1.27
C HIS A 2 -37.75 21.30 -1.21
N LEU A 3 -37.95 20.63 -2.36
CA LEU A 3 -38.60 19.31 -2.40
C LEU A 3 -37.74 18.17 -2.98
N ALA A 4 -36.49 18.43 -3.37
CA ALA A 4 -35.62 17.41 -3.95
C ALA A 4 -34.78 16.63 -2.91
N PHE A 5 -34.83 16.99 -1.62
CA PHE A 5 -33.92 16.46 -0.59
C PHE A 5 -34.41 15.18 0.11
N ILE A 6 -35.61 14.66 -0.21
CA ILE A 6 -36.32 13.72 0.68
C ILE A 6 -36.43 12.28 0.09
N GLN A 7 -35.75 11.94 -1.00
CA GLN A 7 -35.91 10.60 -1.62
C GLN A 7 -34.64 9.73 -1.65
N GLY A 8 -33.56 10.19 -1.03
CA GLY A 8 -32.39 9.36 -0.80
C GLY A 8 -31.33 10.19 -0.11
N ILE A 9 -30.64 9.59 0.87
CA ILE A 9 -29.38 10.11 1.38
C ILE A 9 -28.49 10.32 0.16
N GLY A 10 -28.44 11.56 -0.32
CA GLY A 10 -27.70 11.90 -1.52
C GLY A 10 -26.21 11.82 -1.23
N PRO A 11 -25.36 11.63 -2.25
CA PRO A 11 -23.91 11.73 -2.09
C PRO A 11 -23.47 13.01 -1.37
N LEU A 12 -24.25 14.09 -1.53
CA LEU A 12 -24.01 15.39 -0.89
C LEU A 12 -24.22 15.36 0.63
N GLU A 13 -25.25 14.66 1.13
CA GLU A 13 -25.52 14.54 2.56
C GLU A 13 -24.48 13.64 3.25
N LEU A 14 -24.12 12.53 2.60
CA LEU A 14 -23.01 11.68 3.05
C LEU A 14 -21.68 12.46 3.10
N THR A 15 -21.43 13.32 2.11
CA THR A 15 -20.23 14.17 2.08
C THR A 15 -20.21 15.16 3.26
N ILE A 16 -21.33 15.79 3.59
CA ILE A 16 -21.43 16.71 4.73
C ILE A 16 -21.12 15.99 6.05
N VAL A 17 -21.71 14.81 6.26
CA VAL A 17 -21.44 13.99 7.44
C VAL A 17 -19.96 13.57 7.49
N LEU A 18 -19.40 13.15 6.34
CA LEU A 18 -17.99 12.78 6.23
C LEU A 18 -17.07 13.94 6.62
N VAL A 19 -17.39 15.17 6.19
CA VAL A 19 -16.63 16.38 6.56
C VAL A 19 -16.67 16.62 8.07
N ILE A 20 -17.82 16.46 8.73
CA ILE A 20 -17.92 16.61 10.20
C ILE A 20 -17.04 15.56 10.91
N VAL A 21 -17.10 14.30 10.48
CA VAL A 21 -16.24 13.23 11.01
C VAL A 21 -14.76 13.54 10.77
N LEU A 22 -14.41 14.04 9.58
CA LEU A 22 -13.06 14.47 9.21
C LEU A 22 -12.56 15.64 10.07
N LEU A 23 -13.43 16.53 10.54
CA LEU A 23 -13.03 17.61 11.45
C LEU A 23 -12.70 17.09 12.86
N ILE A 24 -13.45 16.11 13.35
CA ILE A 24 -13.24 15.51 14.68
C ILE A 24 -12.02 14.59 14.69
N PHE A 25 -11.93 13.68 13.71
CA PHE A 25 -10.86 12.68 13.64
C PHE A 25 -9.65 13.14 12.82
N GLY A 26 -9.83 14.02 11.85
CA GLY A 26 -8.79 14.47 10.92
C GLY A 26 -8.67 13.59 9.66
N PRO A 27 -8.37 14.18 8.48
CA PRO A 27 -8.21 13.44 7.22
C PRO A 27 -7.07 12.43 7.22
N LYS A 28 -6.07 12.62 8.09
CA LYS A 28 -4.93 11.68 8.22
C LYS A 28 -5.27 10.42 9.00
N ARG A 29 -6.33 10.41 9.84
CA ARG A 29 -6.69 9.26 10.68
C ARG A 29 -7.59 8.25 9.94
N LEU A 30 -8.50 8.72 9.08
CA LEU A 30 -9.35 7.83 8.27
C LEU A 30 -8.59 6.78 7.45
N PRO A 31 -7.56 7.12 6.65
CA PRO A 31 -6.85 6.11 5.85
C PRO A 31 -6.08 5.12 6.72
N ALA A 32 -5.55 5.55 7.86
CA ALA A 32 -4.88 4.65 8.80
C ALA A 32 -5.85 3.64 9.42
N LEU A 33 -7.03 4.11 9.87
CA LEU A 33 -8.10 3.26 10.41
C LEU A 33 -8.66 2.32 9.34
N ALA A 34 -8.88 2.81 8.12
CA ALA A 34 -9.35 2.01 7.00
C ALA A 34 -8.34 0.91 6.63
N ARG A 35 -7.04 1.19 6.69
CA ARG A 35 -6.00 0.19 6.38
C ARG A 35 -5.92 -0.91 7.46
N SER A 36 -6.06 -0.56 8.75
CA SER A 36 -6.13 -1.57 9.82
C SER A 36 -7.43 -2.37 9.80
N LEU A 37 -8.59 -1.72 9.60
CA LEU A 37 -9.88 -2.41 9.47
C LEU A 37 -9.94 -3.27 8.21
N GLY A 38 -9.43 -2.77 7.08
CA GLY A 38 -9.44 -3.46 5.80
C GLY A 38 -8.59 -4.73 5.81
N GLY A 39 -7.42 -4.70 6.46
CA GLY A 39 -6.60 -5.90 6.67
C GLY A 39 -7.36 -6.96 7.47
N GLY A 40 -7.90 -6.59 8.64
CA GLY A 40 -8.67 -7.52 9.48
C GLY A 40 -9.94 -8.03 8.80
N MET A 41 -10.65 -7.18 8.05
CA MET A 41 -11.84 -7.58 7.30
C MET A 41 -11.51 -8.56 6.17
N ARG A 42 -10.36 -8.39 5.51
CA ARG A 42 -9.88 -9.29 4.46
C ARG A 42 -9.50 -10.64 5.05
N GLU A 43 -8.77 -10.69 6.15
CA GLU A 43 -8.43 -11.95 6.85
C GLU A 43 -9.67 -12.65 7.41
N PHE A 44 -10.64 -11.88 7.93
CA PHE A 44 -11.92 -12.40 8.39
C PHE A 44 -12.74 -13.00 7.25
N LYS A 45 -12.85 -12.28 6.12
CA LYS A 45 -13.50 -12.76 4.91
C LYS A 45 -12.82 -14.01 4.37
N ASP A 46 -11.49 -14.00 4.28
CA ASP A 46 -10.68 -15.13 3.81
C ASP A 46 -10.93 -16.37 4.69
N SER A 47 -10.99 -16.21 6.02
CA SER A 47 -11.26 -17.31 6.95
C SER A 47 -12.69 -17.89 6.84
N ILE A 48 -13.65 -17.06 6.43
CA ILE A 48 -15.05 -17.46 6.24
C ILE A 48 -15.26 -18.10 4.86
N THR A 49 -14.61 -17.56 3.83
CA THR A 49 -14.74 -18.02 2.44
C THR A 49 -13.88 -19.25 2.14
N SER A 50 -12.71 -19.40 2.76
CA SER A 50 -11.86 -20.59 2.61
C SER A 50 -12.44 -21.85 3.26
N LYS A 51 -13.53 -21.74 4.03
CA LYS A 51 -14.33 -22.90 4.45
C LYS A 51 -15.33 -23.35 3.39
N HIS A 52 -15.51 -22.58 2.32
CA HIS A 52 -16.54 -22.83 1.30
C HIS A 52 -15.95 -23.14 -0.08
N ASP A 53 -14.79 -22.58 -0.43
CA ASP A 53 -14.19 -22.75 -1.76
C ASP A 53 -12.69 -23.09 -1.64
N ASP A 54 -12.39 -24.38 -1.76
CA ASP A 54 -11.05 -24.92 -2.05
C ASP A 54 -10.82 -24.87 -3.57
N ASP A 55 -10.75 -23.68 -4.18
CA ASP A 55 -10.07 -23.45 -5.47
C ASP A 55 -10.11 -21.95 -5.81
N ASP A 56 -9.01 -21.44 -6.39
CA ASP A 56 -8.78 -20.08 -6.91
C ASP A 56 -8.44 -18.93 -5.93
N LYS A 57 -7.14 -18.82 -5.61
CA LYS A 57 -6.47 -17.55 -5.23
C LYS A 57 -5.58 -17.08 -6.40
N PRO A 58 -5.59 -15.78 -6.72
CA PRO A 58 -4.67 -14.91 -5.99
C PRO A 58 -5.33 -13.58 -5.60
N ALA A 59 -5.29 -13.26 -4.32
CA ALA A 59 -5.46 -11.87 -3.86
C ALA A 59 -4.09 -11.39 -3.36
N SER A 60 -3.23 -11.02 -4.31
CA SER A 60 -2.02 -10.27 -4.08
C SER A 60 -2.16 -9.02 -4.92
N ASP A 61 -2.55 -7.90 -4.33
CA ASP A 61 -2.26 -6.59 -4.90
C ASP A 61 -2.24 -5.51 -3.81
N ASP A 62 -1.29 -4.60 -4.01
CA ASP A 62 -1.14 -3.26 -3.43
C ASP A 62 -0.44 -3.09 -2.06
N ALA A 63 0.90 -3.02 -2.11
CA ALA A 63 1.59 -1.72 -2.10
C ALA A 63 3.07 -1.83 -1.66
N GLN A 64 3.90 -2.42 -2.52
CA GLN A 64 5.29 -1.98 -2.65
C GLN A 64 5.27 -0.61 -3.36
N ALA A 65 5.07 0.48 -2.62
CA ALA A 65 5.05 1.83 -3.20
C ALA A 65 5.89 2.85 -2.41
N GLN A 66 6.81 2.41 -1.55
CA GLN A 66 7.55 3.35 -0.67
C GLN A 66 9.05 3.07 -0.50
N ASN A 67 9.69 2.25 -1.35
CA ASN A 67 11.15 2.04 -1.23
C ASN A 67 11.93 1.99 -2.55
N ALA A 68 11.45 2.66 -3.60
CA ALA A 68 12.12 2.68 -4.92
C ALA A 68 12.52 4.08 -5.43
N LEU A 69 12.43 5.13 -4.60
CA LEU A 69 12.83 6.49 -4.98
C LEU A 69 13.72 7.14 -3.91
N GLY A 70 14.77 6.41 -3.52
CA GLY A 70 15.85 6.93 -2.71
C GLY A 70 17.12 6.15 -2.99
N ARG A 71 18.04 6.79 -3.75
CA ARG A 71 19.48 6.49 -3.86
C ARG A 71 19.96 5.69 -5.08
N PRO A 72 20.23 6.37 -6.23
CA PRO A 72 21.28 5.93 -7.14
C PRO A 72 22.64 6.31 -6.52
N GLU A 73 23.14 5.50 -5.59
CA GLU A 73 24.50 5.66 -5.03
C GLU A 73 25.21 4.31 -5.00
N GLN A 74 25.29 3.67 -6.16
CA GLN A 74 26.22 2.58 -6.42
C GLN A 74 26.84 2.80 -7.82
N ALA A 75 27.66 3.84 -7.92
CA ALA A 75 28.54 4.07 -9.07
C ALA A 75 29.90 4.68 -8.64
N THR A 76 30.31 4.52 -7.38
CA THR A 76 31.63 4.95 -6.90
C THR A 76 32.07 4.06 -5.74
N VAL A 77 32.57 2.87 -6.07
CA VAL A 77 33.56 2.10 -5.30
C VAL A 77 34.38 1.42 -6.40
N ALA A 78 35.49 1.98 -6.88
CA ALA A 78 36.80 1.85 -6.23
C ALA A 78 37.10 0.39 -5.82
N GLU A 79 37.07 -0.54 -6.79
CA GLU A 79 37.77 -1.81 -6.69
C GLU A 79 39.12 -1.68 -7.41
N GLU A 80 40.02 -0.98 -6.72
CA GLU A 80 41.46 -1.14 -6.86
C GLU A 80 41.84 -2.44 -6.14
N ARG A 81 42.01 -3.55 -6.88
CA ARG A 81 42.69 -4.74 -6.35
C ARG A 81 43.34 -5.56 -7.47
N VAL A 82 44.59 -5.24 -7.74
CA VAL A 82 45.69 -6.20 -8.00
C VAL A 82 45.35 -7.36 -8.94
N GLU A 83 45.54 -7.16 -10.25
CA GLU A 83 45.96 -8.25 -11.15
C GLU A 83 47.02 -7.71 -12.12
N GLY A 84 48.12 -7.29 -11.53
CA GLY A 84 49.34 -6.88 -12.21
C GLY A 84 50.54 -7.53 -11.55
N ASP A 85 50.51 -8.86 -11.37
CA ASP A 85 51.71 -9.62 -10.95
C ASP A 85 51.57 -11.14 -11.16
N VAL A 86 51.47 -11.63 -12.41
CA VAL A 86 51.91 -12.99 -12.75
C VAL A 86 52.45 -12.97 -14.19
N VAL A 87 53.51 -12.21 -14.41
CA VAL A 87 54.37 -12.34 -15.60
C VAL A 87 55.76 -12.64 -15.07
N ARG A 88 56.30 -13.82 -15.45
CA ARG A 88 57.64 -14.37 -15.22
C ARG A 88 57.76 -15.39 -14.08
N GLU A 89 57.44 -16.64 -14.40
CA GLU A 89 58.15 -17.80 -13.84
C GLU A 89 58.09 -18.97 -14.84
N ARG A 90 58.82 -18.83 -15.95
CA ARG A 90 59.21 -19.94 -16.86
C ARG A 90 60.41 -19.51 -17.71
N ARG A 91 61.54 -19.32 -17.06
CA ARG A 91 62.88 -19.47 -17.64
C ARG A 91 63.92 -19.61 -16.55
#